data_AF-A0A965CG34-F1
#
_entry.id   AF-A0A965CG34-F1
#
_cell.length_a   1.000
_cell.length_b   1.000
_cell.length_c   1.000
_cell.angle_alpha   90.00
_cell.angle_beta   90.00
_cell.angle_gamma   90.00
#
_symmetry.space_group_name_H-M   'P 1'
#
loop_
_entity.id
_entity.type
_entity.pdbx_description
1 polymer ?
#
loop_
_entity_poly.entity_id
_entity_poly.type
_entity_poly.pdbx_seq_one_letter_code
_entity_poly.pdbx_strand_id
1 'polypeptide(L)'
;MIKKYPKLEDQIKETTGFIRQKKVLPSMRALQFAGPAAEVNNSRIYNCCYLPIDSIHSFSETMFLLLGGTGVGYSVQKHHIAQLPAITKPGKQRNYLVEDSIMGWADAVKVLMKAYLEGGFMPKFDFRAVRKKGA
;
A
#
# COMPACT_ATOMS: atom_id res chain seq x y z
N MET A 1 4.97 -5.51 21.16
CA MET A 1 3.76 -6.36 21.36
C MET A 1 3.21 -6.29 22.78
N ILE A 2 4.02 -6.48 23.84
CA ILE A 2 3.53 -6.43 25.24
C ILE A 2 2.78 -5.12 25.56
N LYS A 3 3.33 -3.96 25.16
CA LYS A 3 2.65 -2.65 25.30
C LYS A 3 1.24 -2.63 24.69
N LYS A 4 1.02 -3.35 23.58
CA LYS A 4 -0.27 -3.44 22.87
C LYS A 4 -1.19 -4.50 23.49
N TYR A 5 -0.63 -5.58 24.02
CA TYR A 5 -1.36 -6.72 24.57
C TYR A 5 -0.80 -7.11 25.95
N PRO A 6 -0.99 -6.27 26.99
CA PRO A 6 -0.39 -6.50 28.31
C PRO A 6 -0.91 -7.78 28.98
N LYS A 7 -2.18 -8.15 28.71
CA LYS A 7 -2.80 -9.39 29.23
C LYS A 7 -2.17 -10.68 28.67
N LEU A 8 -1.33 -10.58 27.63
CA LEU A 8 -0.66 -11.70 26.98
C LEU A 8 0.85 -11.71 27.23
N GLU A 9 1.33 -10.97 28.23
CA GLU A 9 2.76 -10.79 28.48
C GLU A 9 3.50 -12.11 28.65
N ASP A 10 2.97 -13.02 29.47
CA ASP A 10 3.59 -14.31 29.75
C ASP A 10 3.66 -15.18 28.48
N GLN A 11 2.56 -15.26 27.71
CA GLN A 11 2.52 -16.00 26.45
C GLN A 11 3.48 -15.40 25.40
N ILE A 12 3.59 -14.07 25.33
CA ILE A 12 4.51 -13.39 24.41
C ILE A 12 5.98 -13.70 24.78
N LYS A 13 6.31 -13.69 26.07
CA LYS A 13 7.66 -14.04 26.54
C LYS A 13 7.97 -15.52 26.26
N GLU A 14 7.03 -16.41 26.55
CA GLU A 14 7.18 -17.85 26.31
C GLU A 14 7.41 -18.16 24.82
N THR A 15 6.55 -17.65 23.93
CA THR A 15 6.64 -17.86 22.48
C THR A 15 7.95 -17.30 21.87
N THR A 16 8.52 -16.25 22.45
CA THR A 16 9.81 -15.69 22.02
C THR A 16 10.95 -16.71 22.13
N GLY A 17 10.88 -17.61 23.12
CA GLY A 17 11.87 -18.69 23.30
C GLY A 17 11.92 -19.64 22.10
N PHE A 18 10.76 -20.01 21.55
CA PHE A 18 10.67 -20.89 20.39
C PHE A 18 11.27 -20.27 19.13
N ILE A 19 11.12 -18.96 18.94
CA ILE A 19 11.71 -18.23 17.82
C ILE A 19 13.24 -18.25 17.93
N ARG A 20 13.79 -17.95 19.11
CA ARG A 20 15.25 -17.94 19.35
C ARG A 20 15.88 -19.32 19.20
N GLN A 21 15.15 -20.36 19.61
CA GLN A 21 15.55 -21.76 19.41
C GLN A 21 15.31 -22.25 17.97
N LYS A 22 14.84 -21.39 17.06
CA LYS A 22 14.53 -21.70 15.65
C LYS A 22 13.51 -22.83 15.48
N LYS A 23 12.68 -23.08 16.49
CA LYS A 23 11.60 -24.07 16.46
C LYS A 23 10.37 -23.56 15.71
N VAL A 24 10.18 -22.24 15.71
CA VAL A 24 9.11 -21.54 14.98
C VAL A 24 9.73 -20.34 14.27
N LEU A 25 9.38 -20.17 12.99
CA LEU A 25 9.84 -19.05 12.17
C LEU A 25 8.66 -18.17 11.77
N PRO A 26 8.62 -16.89 12.17
CA PRO A 26 7.68 -15.93 11.64
C PRO A 26 7.90 -15.68 10.14
N SER A 27 6.98 -14.96 9.50
CA SER A 27 7.24 -14.47 8.14
C SER A 27 8.52 -13.62 8.11
N MET A 28 9.26 -13.68 7.02
CA MET A 28 10.49 -12.88 6.86
C MET A 28 10.22 -11.38 7.02
N ARG A 29 9.02 -10.92 6.61
CA ARG A 29 8.56 -9.53 6.82
C ARG A 29 8.40 -9.18 8.29
N ALA A 30 7.80 -10.07 9.09
CA ALA A 30 7.70 -9.86 10.53
C ALA A 30 9.08 -9.80 11.19
N LEU A 31 10.02 -10.65 10.77
CA LEU A 31 11.40 -10.60 11.27
C LEU A 31 12.14 -9.32 10.86
N GLN A 32 11.90 -8.82 9.64
CA GLN A 32 12.56 -7.63 9.11
C GLN A 32 12.03 -6.32 9.71
N PHE A 33 10.71 -6.22 9.95
CA PHE A 33 10.05 -4.95 10.28
C PHE A 33 9.39 -4.90 11.66
N ALA A 34 9.47 -5.96 12.47
CA ALA A 34 8.91 -5.94 13.83
C ALA A 34 9.41 -4.74 14.66
N GLY A 35 8.53 -4.19 15.49
CA GLY A 35 8.82 -3.03 16.33
C GLY A 35 8.34 -1.71 15.70
N PRO A 36 9.07 -0.60 15.87
CA PRO A 36 8.60 0.74 15.47
C PRO A 36 8.18 0.86 14.00
N ALA A 37 8.86 0.15 13.08
CA ALA A 37 8.52 0.18 11.66
C ALA A 37 7.11 -0.39 11.38
N ALA A 38 6.73 -1.48 12.06
CA ALA A 38 5.40 -2.06 12.00
C ALA A 38 4.34 -1.25 12.75
N GLU A 39 4.74 -0.46 13.75
CA GLU A 39 3.84 0.43 14.49
C GLU A 39 3.47 1.67 13.67
N VAL A 40 4.41 2.21 12.90
CA VAL A 40 4.16 3.34 11.97
C VAL A 40 3.29 2.91 10.79
N ASN A 41 3.57 1.74 10.21
CA ASN A 41 2.78 1.20 9.12
C ASN A 41 2.60 -0.32 9.28
N ASN A 42 1.41 -0.72 9.71
CA ASN A 42 1.04 -2.11 9.92
C ASN A 42 1.05 -2.95 8.64
N SER A 43 0.92 -2.35 7.45
CA SER A 43 1.00 -3.12 6.20
C SER A 43 2.38 -3.75 6.02
N ARG A 44 3.42 -3.19 6.66
CA ARG A 44 4.80 -3.69 6.55
C ARG A 44 5.01 -5.11 7.05
N ILE A 45 4.17 -5.62 7.94
CA ILE A 45 4.31 -6.99 8.45
C ILE A 45 3.67 -8.04 7.53
N TYR A 46 2.82 -7.61 6.59
CA TYR A 46 2.17 -8.48 5.62
C TYR A 46 2.99 -8.54 4.33
N ASN A 47 3.13 -9.75 3.77
CA ASN A 47 3.85 -9.95 2.52
C ASN A 47 2.92 -9.99 1.31
N CYS A 48 1.69 -10.48 1.49
CA CYS A 48 0.70 -10.62 0.43
C CYS A 48 -0.61 -9.98 0.89
N CYS A 49 -1.37 -9.46 -0.05
CA CYS A 49 -2.74 -9.01 0.15
C CYS A 49 -3.58 -9.28 -1.11
N TYR A 50 -4.89 -9.08 -0.97
CA TYR A 50 -5.84 -9.19 -2.07
C TYR A 50 -6.87 -8.08 -1.96
N LEU A 51 -7.27 -7.50 -3.10
CA LEU A 51 -8.41 -6.60 -3.17
C LEU A 51 -9.12 -6.67 -4.54
N PRO A 52 -10.46 -6.61 -4.59
CA PRO A 52 -11.17 -6.47 -5.85
C PRO A 52 -10.98 -5.08 -6.47
N ILE A 53 -10.99 -5.00 -7.80
CA ILE A 53 -11.03 -3.72 -8.51
C ILE A 53 -12.48 -3.31 -8.71
N ASP A 54 -13.09 -2.79 -7.65
CA ASP A 54 -14.48 -2.32 -7.58
C ASP A 54 -14.60 -0.82 -7.26
N SER A 55 -13.51 -0.18 -6.88
CA SER A 55 -13.44 1.24 -6.54
C SER A 55 -12.27 1.92 -7.22
N ILE A 56 -12.38 3.23 -7.42
CA ILE A 56 -11.27 4.08 -7.91
C ILE A 56 -10.10 4.06 -6.92
N HIS A 57 -10.38 3.86 -5.63
CA HIS A 57 -9.36 3.79 -4.58
C HIS A 57 -8.48 2.54 -4.69
N SER A 58 -9.04 1.43 -5.20
CA SER A 58 -8.35 0.15 -5.37
C SER A 58 -7.02 0.29 -6.12
N PHE A 59 -6.95 1.19 -7.11
CA PHE A 59 -5.74 1.44 -7.89
C PHE A 59 -4.64 2.11 -7.05
N SER A 60 -4.99 3.17 -6.30
CA SER A 60 -4.03 3.88 -5.46
C SER A 60 -3.56 3.04 -4.27
N GLU A 61 -4.45 2.26 -3.67
CA GLU A 61 -4.11 1.34 -2.58
C GLU A 61 -3.20 0.21 -3.07
N THR A 62 -3.47 -0.32 -4.26
CA THR A 62 -2.57 -1.29 -4.91
C THR A 62 -1.17 -0.71 -5.08
N MET A 63 -1.04 0.51 -5.58
CA MET A 63 0.27 1.17 -5.73
C MET A 63 0.98 1.36 -4.38
N PHE A 64 0.27 1.82 -3.35
CA PHE A 64 0.81 1.98 -2.00
C PHE A 64 1.34 0.66 -1.43
N LEU A 65 0.57 -0.42 -1.57
CA LEU A 65 0.92 -1.74 -1.03
C LEU A 65 2.11 -2.36 -1.77
N LEU A 66 2.14 -2.26 -3.11
CA LEU A 66 3.27 -2.72 -3.93
C LEU A 66 4.57 -2.00 -3.57
N LEU A 67 4.54 -0.67 -3.47
CA LEU A 67 5.71 0.12 -3.05
C LEU A 67 6.12 -0.14 -1.59
N GLY A 68 5.17 -0.56 -0.74
CA GLY A 68 5.44 -1.06 0.61
C GLY A 68 6.10 -2.45 0.65
N GLY A 69 6.29 -3.10 -0.51
CA GLY A 69 6.86 -4.44 -0.64
C GLY A 69 5.85 -5.57 -0.37
N THR A 70 4.56 -5.29 -0.51
CA THR A 70 3.49 -6.29 -0.40
C THR A 70 3.08 -6.74 -1.81
N GLY A 71 3.02 -8.03 -2.07
CA GLY A 71 2.42 -8.57 -3.29
C GLY A 71 0.91 -8.40 -3.27
N VAL A 72 0.33 -7.78 -4.29
CA VAL A 72 -1.11 -7.51 -4.36
C VAL A 72 -1.74 -8.42 -5.42
N GLY A 73 -2.56 -9.37 -4.98
CA GLY A 73 -3.51 -10.06 -5.85
C GLY A 73 -4.75 -9.20 -6.05
N TYR A 74 -5.37 -9.26 -7.22
CA TYR A 74 -6.59 -8.51 -7.48
C TYR A 74 -7.55 -9.25 -8.39
N SER A 75 -8.82 -8.85 -8.35
CA SER A 75 -9.87 -9.43 -9.19
C SER A 75 -10.53 -8.37 -10.06
N VAL A 76 -10.63 -8.69 -11.35
CA VAL A 76 -11.31 -7.91 -12.39
C VAL A 76 -12.52 -8.66 -12.94
N GLN A 77 -13.15 -9.50 -12.12
CA GLN A 77 -14.40 -10.16 -12.49
C GLN A 77 -15.50 -9.15 -12.82
N LYS A 78 -16.43 -9.53 -13.70
CA LYS A 78 -17.45 -8.63 -14.26
C LYS A 78 -18.21 -7.83 -13.20
N HIS A 79 -18.57 -8.44 -12.06
CA HIS A 79 -19.30 -7.77 -10.99
C HIS A 79 -18.44 -6.79 -10.16
N HIS A 80 -17.12 -6.94 -10.15
CA HIS A 80 -16.22 -5.94 -9.55
C HIS A 80 -16.12 -4.72 -10.47
N ILE A 81 -15.74 -4.93 -11.73
CA ILE A 81 -15.56 -3.83 -12.68
C ILE A 81 -16.86 -3.10 -13.04
N ALA A 82 -18.02 -3.75 -12.91
CA ALA A 82 -19.32 -3.12 -13.12
C ALA A 82 -19.66 -2.05 -12.06
N GLN A 83 -18.96 -2.02 -10.93
CA GLN A 83 -19.11 -0.99 -9.90
C GLN A 83 -18.31 0.29 -10.23
N LEU A 84 -17.38 0.20 -11.18
CA LEU A 84 -16.59 1.36 -11.58
C LEU A 84 -17.43 2.32 -12.44
N PRO A 85 -17.21 3.64 -12.31
CA PRO A 85 -17.82 4.60 -13.21
C PRO A 85 -17.40 4.40 -14.66
N ALA A 86 -18.19 4.93 -15.59
CA ALA A 86 -17.82 4.96 -17.00
C ALA A 86 -16.55 5.80 -17.22
N ILE A 87 -15.72 5.36 -18.16
CA ILE A 87 -14.51 6.10 -18.55
C ILE A 87 -14.93 7.35 -19.32
N THR A 88 -14.42 8.49 -18.87
CA THR A 88 -14.56 9.80 -19.51
C THR A 88 -13.22 10.27 -20.07
N LYS A 89 -13.26 11.12 -21.09
CA LYS A 89 -12.05 11.79 -21.58
C LYS A 89 -11.77 13.00 -20.67
N PRO A 90 -10.62 13.06 -19.99
CA PRO A 90 -10.27 14.18 -19.13
C PRO A 90 -10.23 15.50 -19.93
N GLY A 91 -10.49 16.61 -19.24
CA GLY A 91 -10.52 17.94 -19.83
C GLY A 91 -9.13 18.55 -20.01
N LYS A 92 -8.97 19.80 -19.57
CA LYS A 92 -7.69 20.53 -19.66
C LYS A 92 -6.60 19.87 -18.81
N GLN A 93 -5.34 20.12 -19.16
CA GLN A 93 -4.20 19.65 -18.37
C GLN A 93 -3.90 20.59 -17.19
N ARG A 94 -3.43 20.03 -16.07
CA ARG A 94 -2.94 20.78 -14.91
C ARG A 94 -1.66 20.13 -14.38
N ASN A 95 -0.66 20.94 -14.01
CA ASN A 95 0.58 20.43 -13.41
C ASN A 95 0.29 19.76 -12.05
N TYR A 96 0.90 18.61 -11.82
CA TYR A 96 0.84 17.88 -10.54
C TYR A 96 2.26 17.46 -10.13
N LEU A 97 2.76 18.05 -9.04
CA LEU A 97 4.06 17.69 -8.48
C LEU A 97 3.94 16.38 -7.70
N VAL A 98 4.71 15.37 -8.09
CA VAL A 98 4.76 14.09 -7.39
C VAL A 98 5.75 14.20 -6.25
N GLU A 99 5.26 14.05 -5.02
CA GLU A 99 6.12 14.02 -3.83
C GLU A 99 7.01 12.77 -3.82
N ASP A 100 8.23 12.90 -3.30
CA ASP A 100 9.19 11.79 -3.16
C ASP A 100 8.87 10.88 -1.98
N SER A 101 7.69 10.26 -2.01
CA SER A 101 7.22 9.35 -0.98
C SER A 101 6.33 8.26 -1.58
N ILE A 102 6.20 7.12 -0.88
CA ILE A 102 5.28 6.05 -1.27
C ILE A 102 3.85 6.59 -1.45
N MET A 103 3.44 7.51 -0.56
CA MET A 103 2.12 8.15 -0.63
C MET A 103 2.00 9.05 -1.87
N GLY A 104 3.02 9.85 -2.19
CA GLY A 104 3.04 10.71 -3.38
C GLY A 104 2.88 9.92 -4.68
N TRP A 105 3.53 8.76 -4.79
CA TRP A 105 3.36 7.86 -5.93
C TRP A 105 1.95 7.23 -5.99
N ALA A 106 1.40 6.83 -4.84
CA ALA A 106 0.03 6.30 -4.77
C ALA A 106 -1.02 7.38 -5.13
N ASP A 107 -0.83 8.61 -4.68
CA ASP A 107 -1.69 9.75 -5.00
C ASP A 107 -1.58 10.16 -6.47
N ALA A 108 -0.42 10.05 -7.10
CA ALA A 108 -0.28 10.25 -8.55
C ALA A 108 -1.19 9.30 -9.34
N VAL A 109 -1.25 8.02 -8.95
CA VAL A 109 -2.18 7.04 -9.53
C VAL A 109 -3.63 7.43 -9.24
N LYS A 110 -3.95 7.81 -8.00
CA LYS A 110 -5.30 8.25 -7.61
C LYS A 110 -5.80 9.40 -8.47
N VAL A 111 -4.97 10.43 -8.67
CA VAL A 111 -5.32 11.61 -9.46
C VAL A 111 -5.53 11.26 -10.93
N LEU A 112 -4.70 10.37 -11.48
CA LEU A 112 -4.88 9.86 -12.83
C LEU A 112 -6.23 9.12 -12.98
N MET A 113 -6.52 8.20 -12.07
CA MET A 113 -7.76 7.42 -12.12
C MET A 113 -9.00 8.30 -11.95
N LYS A 114 -8.96 9.28 -11.04
CA LYS A 114 -10.03 10.27 -10.88
C LYS A 114 -10.27 11.07 -12.16
N ALA A 115 -9.21 11.50 -12.85
CA ALA A 115 -9.35 12.25 -14.09
C ALA A 115 -10.15 11.48 -15.16
N TYR A 116 -9.98 10.16 -15.24
CA TYR A 116 -10.71 9.30 -16.20
C TYR A 116 -12.08 8.84 -15.70
N LEU A 117 -12.26 8.58 -14.40
CA LEU A 117 -13.46 7.92 -13.87
C LEU A 117 -14.45 8.88 -13.18
N GLU A 118 -13.98 10.01 -12.67
CA GLU A 118 -14.81 11.07 -12.07
C GLU A 118 -14.81 12.35 -12.91
N GLY A 119 -13.97 12.41 -13.94
CA GLY A 119 -13.71 13.62 -14.72
C GLY A 119 -12.72 14.56 -14.02
N GLY A 120 -12.41 15.68 -14.68
CA GLY A 120 -11.52 16.72 -14.16
C GLY A 120 -10.32 17.00 -15.05
N PHE A 121 -9.26 17.52 -14.43
CA PHE A 121 -8.04 17.90 -15.13
C PHE A 121 -7.12 16.70 -15.36
N MET A 122 -6.59 16.58 -16.57
CA MET A 122 -5.54 15.60 -16.85
C MET A 122 -4.24 16.02 -16.14
N PRO A 123 -3.65 15.20 -15.26
CA PRO A 123 -2.41 15.56 -14.60
C PRO A 123 -1.25 15.58 -15.59
N LYS A 124 -0.53 16.70 -15.64
CA LYS A 124 0.80 16.80 -16.22
C LYS A 124 1.81 16.59 -15.09
N PHE A 125 2.29 15.37 -14.95
CA PHE A 125 3.17 15.00 -13.85
C PHE A 125 4.51 15.72 -13.92
N ASP A 126 4.88 16.30 -12.79
CA ASP A 126 6.16 16.94 -12.52
C ASP A 126 6.90 16.11 -11.48
N PHE A 127 8.05 15.56 -11.87
CA PHE A 127 8.87 14.66 -11.06
C PHE A 127 10.09 15.34 -10.47
N ARG A 128 10.17 16.68 -10.47
CA ARG A 128 11.35 17.40 -9.97
C ARG A 128 11.65 17.16 -8.49
N ALA A 129 10.65 16.79 -7.70
CA ALA A 129 10.84 16.45 -6.30
C ALA A 129 11.33 15.01 -6.08
N VAL A 130 11.17 14.11 -7.07
CA VAL A 130 11.53 12.70 -6.96
C VAL A 130 13.05 12.53 -6.93
N ARG A 131 13.54 11.71 -6.00
CA ARG A 131 14.97 11.44 -5.87
C ARG A 131 15.56 10.79 -7.13
N LYS A 132 16.86 10.99 -7.34
CA LYS A 132 17.58 10.35 -8.44
C LYS A 132 17.72 8.84 -8.20
N LYS A 133 17.89 8.08 -9.29
CA LYS A 133 18.18 6.65 -9.24
C LYS A 133 19.39 6.37 -8.33
N GLY A 134 19.22 5.47 -7.36
CA GLY A 134 20.26 5.04 -6.41
C GLY A 134 20.18 5.67 -5.01
N ALA A 135 19.23 6.58 -4.77
CA ALA A 135 18.93 7.19 -3.47
C ALA A 135 17.78 6.48 -2.71
#